data_AF-A0A931V658-F1
#
_entry.id   AF-A0A931V658-F1
#
_cell.length_a   1.000
_cell.length_b   1.000
_cell.length_c   1.000
_cell.angle_alpha   90.00
_cell.angle_beta   90.00
_cell.angle_gamma   90.00
#
_symmetry.space_group_name_H-M   'P 1'
#
loop_
_entity.id
_entity.type
_entity.pdbx_description
1 polymer ?
#
loop_
_entity_poly.entity_id
_entity_poly.type
_entity_poly.pdbx_seq_one_letter_code
_entity_poly.pdbx_strand_id
1 'polypeptide(L)'
;MTPLPPSSGLPSSRTPTLGGRVQRDVRLQAALALVVGVAVVAVPLFIWSGGKKRAEQAAASASASASVEDAGAPTVIFGDAGAQLSVDAGGRSVTFGEPRYLKCQDPGPAKTPPEKCDHLGPIEELITKAITERVATCLPTLPAAQTVAFVVDVSFKRKKMRLKEGKDGSTMPAAQRKKLVACIEKGPSWVAPNFETVPHAHQRYLFQFLATFGPTTAPVIPPAPATAAVPPGPTTPP
;
A
#
# COMPACT_ATOMS: atom_id res chain seq x y z
N MET A 1 -16.53 -53.22 36.95
CA MET A 1 -15.08 -53.34 37.19
C MET A 1 -14.59 -54.56 36.43
N THR A 2 -13.95 -54.35 35.29
CA THR A 2 -13.40 -55.40 34.43
C THR A 2 -12.15 -54.80 33.76
N PRO A 3 -11.03 -55.55 33.64
CA PRO A 3 -9.69 -54.97 33.45
C PRO A 3 -9.27 -54.81 31.97
N LEU A 4 -8.25 -53.97 31.76
CA LEU A 4 -7.52 -53.71 30.51
C LEU A 4 -6.80 -54.95 29.94
N PRO A 5 -6.46 -54.93 28.64
CA PRO A 5 -5.05 -55.04 28.26
C PRO A 5 -4.57 -54.07 27.13
N PRO A 6 -3.25 -53.97 26.88
CA PRO A 6 -2.59 -52.86 26.19
C PRO A 6 -2.11 -53.20 24.75
N SER A 7 -1.79 -52.19 23.94
CA SER A 7 -0.88 -52.37 22.80
C SER A 7 -0.12 -51.10 22.41
N SER A 8 1.19 -51.26 22.46
CA SER A 8 2.24 -50.29 22.17
C SER A 8 2.45 -50.15 20.67
N GLY A 9 2.27 -48.94 20.13
CA GLY A 9 2.61 -48.61 18.74
C GLY A 9 4.09 -48.25 18.61
N LEU A 10 4.82 -49.02 17.80
CA LEU A 10 6.23 -48.85 17.45
C LEU A 10 6.50 -47.51 16.72
N PRO A 11 7.61 -46.80 17.00
CA PRO A 11 8.06 -45.70 16.17
C PRO A 11 8.65 -46.25 14.86
N SER A 12 8.00 -45.95 13.74
CA SER A 12 8.51 -46.19 12.40
C SER A 12 9.66 -45.21 12.12
N SER A 13 10.89 -45.68 12.32
CA SER A 13 12.11 -44.98 11.90
C SER A 13 12.17 -44.96 10.37
N ARG A 14 11.81 -43.83 9.76
CA ARG A 14 12.09 -43.54 8.34
C ARG A 14 13.58 -43.24 8.19
N THR A 15 14.29 -44.12 7.51
CA THR A 15 15.63 -43.93 6.97
C THR A 15 15.66 -42.72 6.01
N PRO A 16 16.47 -41.68 6.28
CA PRO A 16 16.70 -40.63 5.29
C PRO A 16 17.65 -41.17 4.21
N THR A 17 17.16 -41.21 2.98
CA THR A 17 17.95 -41.53 1.79
C THR A 17 19.00 -40.44 1.55
N LEU A 18 20.28 -40.84 1.61
CA LEU A 18 21.46 -39.97 1.55
C LEU A 18 21.80 -39.46 0.13
N GLY A 19 20.86 -39.53 -0.82
CA GLY A 19 21.08 -39.15 -2.22
C GLY A 19 20.59 -37.75 -2.63
N GLY A 20 19.85 -37.04 -1.77
CA GLY A 20 19.13 -35.81 -2.14
C GLY A 20 19.82 -34.47 -1.82
N ARG A 21 20.97 -34.47 -1.13
CA ARG A 21 21.63 -33.22 -0.72
C ARG A 21 22.46 -32.58 -1.83
N VAL A 22 23.20 -33.39 -2.60
CA VAL A 22 24.11 -32.91 -3.66
C VAL A 22 23.35 -32.12 -4.74
N GLN A 23 22.12 -32.49 -5.09
CA GLN A 23 21.36 -31.80 -6.13
C GLN A 23 20.78 -30.44 -5.67
N ARG A 24 20.55 -30.25 -4.36
CA ARG A 24 20.08 -28.96 -3.82
C ARG A 24 21.22 -27.95 -3.74
N ASP A 25 22.43 -28.40 -3.41
CA ASP A 25 23.61 -27.52 -3.34
C ASP A 25 23.98 -26.94 -4.70
N VAL A 26 23.86 -27.72 -5.79
CA VAL A 26 24.14 -27.22 -7.16
C VAL A 26 23.11 -26.18 -7.61
N ARG A 27 21.81 -26.39 -7.32
CA ARG A 27 20.77 -25.40 -7.65
C ARG A 27 20.90 -24.13 -6.83
N LEU A 28 21.29 -24.25 -5.56
CA LEU A 28 21.52 -23.12 -4.68
C LEU A 28 22.79 -22.34 -5.09
N GLN A 29 23.88 -23.03 -5.43
CA GLN A 29 25.09 -22.40 -5.97
C GLN A 29 24.83 -21.69 -7.29
N ALA A 30 24.04 -22.29 -8.20
CA ALA A 30 23.68 -21.66 -9.47
C ALA A 30 22.84 -20.39 -9.26
N ALA A 31 21.88 -20.42 -8.34
CA ALA A 31 21.08 -19.23 -7.99
C ALA A 31 21.93 -18.12 -7.37
N LEU A 32 22.85 -18.46 -6.45
CA LEU A 32 23.78 -17.51 -5.84
C LEU A 32 24.72 -16.88 -6.88
N ALA A 33 25.29 -17.68 -7.78
CA ALA A 33 26.15 -17.19 -8.86
C ALA A 33 25.40 -16.22 -9.79
N LEU A 34 24.13 -16.49 -10.10
CA LEU A 34 23.29 -15.60 -10.90
C LEU A 34 23.05 -14.26 -10.18
N VAL A 35 22.70 -14.28 -8.90
CA VAL A 35 22.47 -13.06 -8.11
C VAL A 35 23.73 -12.20 -8.03
N VAL A 36 24.90 -12.82 -7.80
CA VAL A 36 26.18 -12.11 -7.79
C VAL A 36 26.50 -11.53 -9.17
N GLY A 37 26.30 -12.31 -10.25
CA GLY A 37 26.50 -11.84 -11.62
C GLY A 37 25.63 -10.62 -11.97
N VAL A 38 24.35 -10.64 -11.60
CA VAL A 38 23.44 -9.50 -11.82
C VAL A 38 23.89 -8.28 -11.01
N ALA A 39 24.30 -8.45 -9.76
CA ALA A 39 24.77 -7.34 -8.93
C ALA A 39 26.05 -6.67 -9.50
N VAL A 40 26.99 -7.48 -10.02
CA VAL A 40 28.24 -6.98 -10.63
C VAL A 40 27.97 -6.16 -11.90
N VAL A 41 26.89 -6.45 -12.64
CA VAL A 41 26.50 -5.66 -13.83
C VAL A 41 25.62 -4.46 -13.47
N ALA A 42 24.69 -4.62 -12.53
CA ALA A 42 23.71 -3.59 -12.19
C ALA A 42 24.33 -2.41 -11.42
N VAL A 43 25.27 -2.66 -10.49
CA VAL A 43 25.87 -1.60 -9.66
C VAL A 43 26.69 -0.60 -10.51
N PRO A 44 27.57 -1.01 -11.44
CA PRO A 44 28.25 -0.08 -12.34
C PRO A 44 27.29 0.69 -13.24
N LEU A 45 26.26 0.04 -13.79
CA LEU A 45 25.23 0.70 -14.60
C LEU A 45 24.42 1.70 -13.78
N PHE A 46 24.15 1.41 -12.51
CA PHE A 46 23.44 2.32 -11.62
C PHE A 46 24.27 3.56 -11.30
N ILE A 47 25.56 3.40 -11.02
CA ILE A 47 26.48 4.52 -10.80
C ILE A 47 26.63 5.37 -12.08
N TRP A 48 26.65 4.72 -13.25
CA TRP A 48 26.80 5.45 -14.51
C TRP A 48 25.51 6.13 -14.98
N SER A 49 24.34 5.58 -14.67
CA SER A 49 23.04 6.16 -15.02
C SER A 49 22.61 7.32 -14.12
N GLY A 50 23.22 7.47 -12.93
CA GLY A 50 22.96 8.57 -11.99
C GLY A 50 23.41 9.96 -12.47
N GLY A 51 24.25 10.06 -13.51
CA GLY A 51 24.81 11.33 -13.98
C GLY A 51 24.03 12.06 -15.08
N LYS A 52 23.07 11.41 -15.76
CA LYS A 52 22.50 11.93 -17.03
C LYS A 52 21.01 12.27 -17.02
N LYS A 53 20.26 11.99 -15.95
CA LYS A 53 18.80 12.23 -15.89
C LYS A 53 18.35 13.54 -15.22
N ARG A 54 19.26 14.47 -14.90
CA ARG A 54 18.88 15.77 -14.30
C ARG A 54 18.68 16.92 -15.31
N ALA A 55 18.91 16.70 -16.60
CA ALA A 55 18.82 17.79 -17.60
C ALA A 55 17.58 17.74 -18.50
N GLU A 56 16.89 16.59 -18.64
CA GLU A 56 15.81 16.43 -19.61
C GLU A 56 14.39 16.40 -18.99
N GLN A 57 14.28 16.48 -17.67
CA GLN A 57 12.98 16.61 -16.99
C GLN A 57 12.62 18.07 -16.65
N ALA A 58 13.51 19.02 -16.97
CA ALA A 58 13.29 20.46 -16.82
C ALA A 58 12.68 21.12 -18.07
N ALA A 59 12.58 20.41 -19.21
CA ALA A 59 12.07 20.97 -20.47
C ALA A 59 10.65 20.53 -20.85
N ALA A 60 10.03 19.58 -20.12
CA ALA A 60 8.68 19.09 -20.40
C ALA A 60 7.59 19.69 -19.49
N SER A 61 7.93 20.67 -18.63
CA SER A 61 6.96 21.43 -17.83
C SER A 61 6.76 22.83 -18.41
N ALA A 62 6.30 22.89 -19.65
CA ALA A 62 5.77 24.12 -20.22
C ALA A 62 4.55 23.79 -21.07
N SER A 63 3.39 24.26 -20.60
CA SER A 63 2.08 24.25 -21.27
C SER A 63 1.22 23.01 -21.09
N ALA A 64 0.34 23.06 -20.09
CA ALA A 64 -1.08 22.79 -20.25
C ALA A 64 -1.83 23.35 -19.04
N SER A 65 -2.10 24.66 -19.07
CA SER A 65 -3.21 25.23 -18.31
C SER A 65 -4.50 24.82 -19.00
N ALA A 66 -5.30 24.00 -18.35
CA ALA A 66 -6.72 23.87 -18.62
C ALA A 66 -7.44 23.70 -17.28
N SER A 67 -7.93 24.83 -16.79
CA SER A 67 -8.89 24.92 -15.71
C SER A 67 -10.18 24.24 -16.17
N VAL A 68 -10.58 23.16 -15.50
CA VAL A 68 -11.97 22.75 -15.43
C VAL A 68 -12.23 22.35 -13.99
N GLU A 69 -12.95 23.23 -13.28
CA GLU A 69 -13.69 22.83 -12.10
C GLU A 69 -14.80 21.87 -12.55
N ASP A 70 -14.74 20.62 -12.13
CA ASP A 70 -15.90 19.75 -12.06
C ASP A 70 -15.85 19.01 -10.73
N ALA A 71 -16.93 19.11 -9.97
CA ALA A 71 -17.13 18.47 -8.69
C ALA A 71 -17.43 16.96 -8.88
N GLY A 72 -16.54 16.26 -9.57
CA GLY A 72 -16.57 14.82 -9.78
C GLY A 72 -15.75 14.10 -8.71
N ALA A 73 -16.33 13.09 -8.08
CA ALA A 73 -15.65 12.23 -7.11
C ALA A 73 -14.28 11.73 -7.64
N PRO A 74 -13.25 11.61 -6.77
CA PRO A 74 -11.93 11.17 -7.21
C PRO A 74 -12.01 9.75 -7.75
N THR A 75 -12.00 9.63 -9.08
CA THR A 75 -11.98 8.33 -9.75
C THR A 75 -10.54 7.81 -9.67
N VAL A 76 -10.32 6.81 -8.82
CA VAL A 76 -9.00 6.23 -8.60
C VAL A 76 -8.76 5.12 -9.61
N ILE A 77 -8.00 5.40 -10.66
CA ILE A 77 -7.59 4.41 -11.66
C ILE A 77 -6.23 3.86 -11.27
N PHE A 78 -6.20 2.74 -10.53
CA PHE A 78 -4.98 1.94 -10.35
C PHE A 78 -4.81 1.04 -11.57
N GLY A 79 -4.14 1.55 -12.61
CA GLY A 79 -3.87 0.78 -13.83
C GLY A 79 -2.61 1.28 -14.52
N ASP A 80 -1.57 0.45 -14.49
CA ASP A 80 -0.30 0.54 -15.21
C ASP A 80 0.75 1.55 -14.66
N ALA A 81 1.90 1.01 -14.23
CA ALA A 81 3.14 1.68 -13.83
C ALA A 81 3.12 2.59 -12.57
N GLY A 82 3.05 1.99 -11.39
CA GLY A 82 3.58 2.61 -10.16
C GLY A 82 2.89 3.88 -9.68
N ALA A 83 1.64 4.09 -10.09
CA ALA A 83 0.84 5.25 -9.70
C ALA A 83 0.69 5.32 -8.17
N GLN A 84 1.12 6.45 -7.61
CA GLN A 84 0.86 6.81 -6.21
C GLN A 84 -0.34 7.77 -6.18
N LEU A 85 -1.33 7.49 -5.35
CA LEU A 85 -2.45 8.40 -5.13
C LEU A 85 -2.15 9.25 -3.90
N SER A 86 -2.02 10.56 -4.05
CA SER A 86 -1.90 11.49 -2.92
C SER A 86 -3.20 12.26 -2.72
N VAL A 87 -3.71 12.29 -1.48
CA VAL A 87 -4.97 12.94 -1.11
C VAL A 87 -4.74 13.79 0.14
N ASP A 88 -5.29 15.00 0.19
CA ASP A 88 -5.37 15.77 1.43
C ASP A 88 -6.55 15.27 2.28
N ALA A 89 -6.24 14.90 3.52
CA ALA A 89 -7.14 14.24 4.44
C ALA A 89 -7.32 15.08 5.72
N GLY A 90 -7.78 16.33 5.54
CA GLY A 90 -8.00 17.26 6.64
C GLY A 90 -6.70 17.88 7.15
N GLY A 91 -5.89 18.43 6.25
CA GLY A 91 -4.59 19.06 6.57
C GLY A 91 -3.44 18.07 6.72
N ARG A 92 -3.61 16.88 6.15
CA ARG A 92 -2.58 15.82 6.11
C ARG A 92 -2.55 15.22 4.72
N SER A 93 -1.37 15.18 4.11
CA SER A 93 -1.17 14.40 2.89
C SER A 93 -1.15 12.91 3.21
N VAL A 94 -1.99 12.13 2.54
CA VAL A 94 -1.95 10.67 2.56
C VAL A 94 -1.59 10.19 1.17
N THR A 95 -0.48 9.46 1.05
CA THR A 95 -0.05 8.86 -0.21
C THR A 95 -0.24 7.36 -0.16
N PHE A 96 -1.06 6.80 -1.03
CA PHE A 96 -1.30 5.38 -1.18
C PHE A 96 -0.39 4.79 -2.26
N GLY A 97 0.28 3.70 -1.93
CA GLY A 97 0.99 2.86 -2.89
C GLY A 97 0.08 1.81 -3.51
N GLU A 98 0.58 1.18 -4.58
CA GLU A 98 -0.14 0.16 -5.33
C GLU A 98 -0.55 -1.05 -4.45
N PRO A 99 -1.81 -1.52 -4.56
CA PRO A 99 -2.27 -2.73 -3.90
C PRO A 99 -1.50 -3.97 -4.37
N ARG A 100 -0.94 -4.70 -3.41
CA ARG A 100 -0.24 -5.98 -3.60
C ARG A 100 -1.10 -7.13 -3.13
N TYR A 101 -1.56 -7.95 -4.06
CA TYR A 101 -2.28 -9.18 -3.75
C TYR A 101 -1.31 -10.20 -3.15
N LEU A 102 -1.62 -10.69 -1.95
CA LEU A 102 -0.79 -11.67 -1.24
C LEU A 102 -1.27 -13.10 -1.49
N LYS A 103 -2.59 -13.29 -1.65
CA LYS A 103 -3.21 -14.56 -2.04
C LYS A 103 -4.69 -14.38 -2.42
N CYS A 104 -5.16 -15.27 -3.28
CA CYS A 104 -6.58 -15.52 -3.53
C CYS A 104 -6.90 -17.00 -3.26
N GLN A 105 -8.15 -17.29 -2.92
CA GLN A 105 -8.61 -18.64 -2.61
C GLN A 105 -9.95 -18.93 -3.28
N ASP A 106 -9.95 -20.00 -4.06
CA ASP A 106 -11.15 -20.63 -4.60
C ASP A 106 -11.85 -21.50 -3.55
N PRO A 107 -13.12 -21.89 -3.79
CA PRO A 107 -13.76 -22.93 -2.99
C PRO A 107 -12.97 -24.23 -3.07
N GLY A 108 -12.12 -24.48 -2.07
CA GLY A 108 -11.30 -25.68 -2.00
C GLY A 108 -10.03 -25.48 -1.18
N PRO A 109 -9.20 -26.53 -1.02
CA PRO A 109 -7.95 -26.45 -0.27
C PRO A 109 -6.81 -25.78 -1.06
N ALA A 110 -6.97 -25.60 -2.37
CA ALA A 110 -5.94 -25.00 -3.22
C ALA A 110 -5.82 -23.49 -2.98
N LYS A 111 -4.59 -23.01 -2.81
CA LYS A 111 -4.28 -21.58 -2.77
C LYS A 111 -3.81 -21.18 -4.15
N THR A 112 -4.40 -20.12 -4.69
CA THR A 112 -4.02 -19.55 -5.97
C THR A 112 -2.89 -18.54 -5.74
N PRO A 113 -1.83 -18.57 -6.56
CA PRO A 113 -0.69 -17.67 -6.39
C PRO A 113 -1.11 -16.21 -6.74
N PRO A 114 -0.43 -15.20 -6.17
CA PRO A 114 -0.86 -13.80 -6.22
C PRO A 114 -0.95 -13.23 -7.64
N GLU A 115 -0.15 -13.74 -8.58
CA GLU A 115 -0.10 -13.31 -9.98
C GLU A 115 -1.35 -13.71 -10.79
N LYS A 116 -2.21 -14.55 -10.21
CA LYS A 116 -3.47 -14.98 -10.80
C LYS A 116 -4.69 -14.33 -10.16
N CYS A 117 -4.49 -13.52 -9.13
CA CYS A 117 -5.59 -12.82 -8.48
C CYS A 117 -6.02 -11.62 -9.31
N ASP A 118 -7.32 -11.46 -9.49
CA ASP A 118 -7.95 -10.30 -10.08
C ASP A 118 -7.95 -9.08 -9.13
N HIS A 119 -7.96 -7.89 -9.72
CA HIS A 119 -8.04 -6.62 -9.00
C HIS A 119 -9.48 -6.29 -8.57
N LEU A 120 -9.62 -5.89 -7.31
CA LEU A 120 -10.89 -5.54 -6.66
C LEU A 120 -11.05 -4.02 -6.59
N GLY A 121 -10.99 -3.33 -7.73
CA GLY A 121 -11.00 -1.86 -7.82
C GLY A 121 -12.02 -1.16 -6.92
N PRO A 122 -13.33 -1.53 -6.94
CA PRO A 122 -14.33 -0.90 -6.08
C PRO A 122 -14.06 -1.05 -4.58
N ILE A 123 -13.43 -2.16 -4.16
CA ILE A 123 -13.08 -2.40 -2.76
C ILE A 123 -11.85 -1.57 -2.39
N GLU A 124 -10.84 -1.52 -3.24
CA GLU A 124 -9.63 -0.70 -3.07
C GLU A 124 -9.99 0.79 -2.89
N GLU A 125 -10.90 1.31 -3.73
CA GLU A 125 -11.41 2.68 -3.64
C GLU A 125 -12.16 2.94 -2.34
N LEU A 126 -13.04 2.02 -1.92
CA LEU A 126 -13.76 2.14 -0.65
C LEU A 126 -12.81 2.23 0.54
N ILE A 127 -11.74 1.43 0.55
CA ILE A 127 -10.78 1.42 1.64
C ILE A 127 -9.94 2.69 1.66
N THR A 128 -9.44 3.15 0.50
CA THR A 128 -8.66 4.40 0.41
C THR A 128 -9.50 5.59 0.86
N LYS A 129 -10.78 5.65 0.46
CA LYS A 129 -11.75 6.64 0.96
C LYS A 129 -11.94 6.55 2.46
N ALA A 130 -12.20 5.35 3.01
CA ALA A 130 -12.40 5.16 4.45
C ALA A 130 -11.17 5.58 5.29
N ILE A 131 -9.95 5.32 4.78
CA ILE A 131 -8.71 5.76 5.44
C ILE A 131 -8.60 7.28 5.40
N THR A 132 -8.80 7.88 4.23
CA THR A 132 -8.70 9.34 4.03
C THR A 132 -9.69 10.10 4.92
N GLU A 133 -10.95 9.66 4.99
CA GLU A 133 -11.96 10.34 5.82
C GLU A 133 -11.68 10.23 7.32
N ARG A 134 -10.99 9.17 7.76
CA ARG A 134 -10.83 8.85 9.19
C ARG A 134 -9.48 9.23 9.75
N VAL A 135 -8.45 9.37 8.93
CA VAL A 135 -7.07 9.60 9.38
C VAL A 135 -6.94 10.82 10.30
N ALA A 136 -7.66 11.92 10.01
CA ALA A 136 -7.61 13.14 10.82
C ALA A 136 -8.02 12.89 12.28
N THR A 137 -8.98 11.99 12.51
CA THR A 137 -9.50 11.63 13.84
C THR A 137 -8.76 10.45 14.47
N CYS A 138 -8.30 9.50 13.65
CA CYS A 138 -7.74 8.24 14.13
C CYS A 138 -6.24 8.30 14.37
N LEU A 139 -5.55 9.29 13.80
CA LEU A 139 -4.10 9.41 13.88
C LEU A 139 -3.70 10.71 14.58
N PRO A 140 -2.91 10.66 15.66
CA PRO A 140 -2.40 11.86 16.31
C PRO A 140 -1.45 12.61 15.37
N THR A 141 -1.15 13.87 15.68
CA THR A 141 -0.18 14.68 14.92
C THR A 141 1.15 13.96 14.85
N LEU A 142 1.65 13.77 13.62
CA LEU A 142 2.92 13.09 13.37
C LEU A 142 4.02 14.12 13.12
N PRO A 143 5.18 14.00 13.78
CA PRO A 143 6.30 14.92 13.57
C PRO A 143 7.05 14.64 12.25
N ALA A 144 6.88 13.46 11.68
CA ALA A 144 7.53 13.03 10.44
C ALA A 144 6.60 12.10 9.66
N ALA A 145 6.87 11.93 8.37
CA ALA A 145 6.10 11.02 7.54
C ALA A 145 6.23 9.57 8.05
N GLN A 146 5.11 8.86 8.17
CA GLN A 146 5.08 7.47 8.60
C GLN A 146 4.27 6.62 7.63
N THR A 147 4.79 5.44 7.31
CA THR A 147 4.13 4.47 6.44
C THR A 147 3.50 3.37 7.28
N VAL A 148 2.27 3.02 6.93
CA VAL A 148 1.53 1.90 7.50
C VAL A 148 1.14 0.98 6.37
N ALA A 149 1.44 -0.29 6.54
CA ALA A 149 0.94 -1.33 5.67
C ALA A 149 -0.41 -1.82 6.21
N PHE A 150 -1.44 -1.74 5.37
CA PHE A 150 -2.76 -2.23 5.67
C PHE A 150 -2.96 -3.55 4.96
N VAL A 151 -3.40 -4.58 5.67
CA VAL A 151 -3.74 -5.89 5.10
C VAL A 151 -5.25 -6.04 5.13
N VAL A 152 -5.84 -6.29 3.97
CA VAL A 152 -7.28 -6.43 3.80
C VAL A 152 -7.61 -7.88 3.50
N ASP A 153 -8.53 -8.44 4.29
CA ASP A 153 -9.04 -9.80 4.15
C ASP A 153 -10.50 -9.70 3.72
N VAL A 154 -10.75 -9.96 2.45
CA VAL A 154 -12.07 -9.90 1.81
C VAL A 154 -12.56 -11.32 1.60
N SER A 155 -13.75 -11.63 2.10
CA SER A 155 -14.42 -12.90 1.85
C SER A 155 -15.78 -12.65 1.21
N PHE A 156 -15.88 -12.94 -0.09
CA PHE A 156 -17.13 -12.89 -0.84
C PHE A 156 -18.13 -13.94 -0.34
N LYS A 157 -17.64 -15.15 -0.04
CA LYS A 157 -18.47 -16.22 0.54
C LYS A 157 -19.13 -15.82 1.86
N ARG A 158 -18.39 -15.13 2.74
CA ARG A 158 -18.92 -14.68 4.05
C ARG A 158 -19.49 -13.25 4.00
N LYS A 159 -19.47 -12.60 2.83
CA LYS A 159 -19.81 -11.19 2.64
C LYS A 159 -19.18 -10.31 3.73
N LYS A 160 -17.87 -10.48 3.93
CA LYS A 160 -17.14 -9.87 5.06
C LYS A 160 -15.82 -9.28 4.60
N MET A 161 -15.54 -8.06 5.06
CA MET A 161 -14.28 -7.36 4.87
C MET A 161 -13.64 -7.08 6.24
N ARG A 162 -12.33 -7.28 6.37
CA ARG A 162 -11.57 -7.03 7.60
C ARG A 162 -10.27 -6.30 7.29
N LEU A 163 -9.98 -5.27 8.08
CA LEU A 163 -8.71 -4.55 8.05
C LEU A 163 -7.79 -5.10 9.15
N LYS A 164 -6.53 -5.31 8.82
CA LYS A 164 -5.48 -5.77 9.74
C LYS A 164 -4.23 -4.94 9.56
N GLU A 165 -3.43 -4.86 10.61
CA GLU A 165 -2.10 -4.27 10.55
C GLU A 165 -1.12 -5.18 9.80
N GLY A 166 -0.47 -4.62 8.79
CA GLY A 166 0.67 -5.23 8.10
C GLY A 166 1.98 -4.86 8.79
N LYS A 167 2.94 -5.80 8.78
CA LYS A 167 4.29 -5.58 9.30
C LYS A 167 5.23 -5.07 8.20
N ASP A 168 5.11 -5.62 7.00
CA ASP A 168 6.05 -5.39 5.90
C ASP A 168 5.87 -3.99 5.31
N GLY A 169 6.95 -3.18 5.31
CA GLY A 169 6.93 -1.79 4.82
C GLY A 169 6.40 -0.74 5.79
N SER A 170 5.92 -1.14 6.98
CA SER A 170 5.44 -0.21 8.01
C SER A 170 6.60 0.45 8.78
N THR A 171 6.65 1.78 8.82
CA THR A 171 7.58 2.53 9.69
C THR A 171 6.95 2.99 11.01
N MET A 172 5.62 3.04 11.09
CA MET A 172 4.88 3.39 12.31
C MET A 172 4.99 2.28 13.37
N PRO A 173 5.10 2.59 14.68
CA PRO A 173 5.11 1.59 15.76
C PRO A 173 3.87 0.69 15.80
N ALA A 174 4.02 -0.59 16.14
CA ALA A 174 2.93 -1.58 16.10
C ALA A 174 1.71 -1.20 16.95
N ALA A 175 1.92 -0.63 18.14
CA ALA A 175 0.84 -0.17 19.00
C ALA A 175 0.01 0.96 18.36
N GLN A 176 0.66 1.87 17.65
CA GLN A 176 -0.02 2.96 16.93
C GLN A 176 -0.75 2.42 15.69
N ARG A 177 -0.14 1.52 14.92
CA ARG A 177 -0.79 0.88 13.76
C ARG A 177 -2.08 0.16 14.16
N LYS A 178 -2.05 -0.60 15.26
CA LYS A 178 -3.22 -1.32 15.77
C LYS A 178 -4.34 -0.37 16.20
N LYS A 179 -4.01 0.74 16.86
CA LYS A 179 -4.99 1.78 17.23
C LYS A 179 -5.59 2.43 16.00
N LEU A 180 -4.78 2.77 15.00
CA LEU A 180 -5.21 3.36 13.74
C LEU A 180 -6.19 2.43 12.99
N VAL A 181 -5.79 1.17 12.76
CA VAL A 181 -6.62 0.15 12.08
C VAL A 181 -7.95 -0.04 12.82
N ALA A 182 -7.92 -0.19 14.15
CA ALA A 182 -9.14 -0.36 14.94
C ALA A 182 -10.06 0.87 14.89
N CYS A 183 -9.51 2.08 14.78
CA CYS A 183 -10.30 3.31 14.68
C CYS A 183 -10.97 3.48 13.30
N ILE A 184 -10.27 3.07 12.24
CA ILE A 184 -10.82 3.06 10.87
C ILE A 184 -11.91 1.99 10.75
N GLU A 185 -11.65 0.75 11.22
CA GLU A 185 -12.61 -0.38 11.15
C GLU A 185 -13.91 -0.10 11.94
N LYS A 186 -13.85 0.74 12.97
CA LYS A 186 -15.02 1.20 13.75
C LYS A 186 -15.71 2.43 13.15
N GLY A 187 -15.15 3.02 12.10
CA GLY A 187 -15.69 4.24 11.49
C GLY A 187 -16.96 3.98 10.69
N PRO A 188 -17.83 4.99 10.53
CA PRO A 188 -19.04 4.87 9.71
C PRO A 188 -18.71 4.64 8.24
N SER A 189 -17.56 5.09 7.74
CA SER A 189 -17.10 4.86 6.37
C SER A 189 -16.66 3.42 6.11
N TRP A 190 -16.44 2.61 7.15
CA TRP A 190 -16.12 1.18 7.03
C TRP A 190 -17.41 0.36 6.86
N VAL A 191 -18.15 0.66 5.78
CA VAL A 191 -19.34 -0.11 5.39
C VAL A 191 -18.92 -1.20 4.43
N ALA A 192 -19.49 -2.39 4.63
CA ALA A 192 -19.31 -3.50 3.72
C ALA A 192 -19.83 -3.13 2.32
N PRO A 193 -19.03 -3.26 1.25
CA PRO A 193 -19.49 -3.02 -0.11
C PRO A 193 -20.58 -4.04 -0.48
N ASN A 194 -21.32 -3.75 -1.55
CA ASN A 194 -22.20 -4.74 -2.15
C ASN A 194 -21.36 -5.82 -2.86
N PHE A 195 -21.05 -6.90 -2.14
CA PHE A 195 -20.21 -8.02 -2.61
C PHE A 195 -20.75 -8.71 -3.87
N GLU A 196 -22.02 -8.54 -4.23
CA GLU A 196 -22.63 -9.15 -5.42
C GLU A 196 -22.32 -8.35 -6.69
N THR A 197 -22.04 -7.05 -6.55
CA THR A 197 -21.77 -6.14 -7.67
C THR A 197 -20.29 -6.04 -8.03
N VAL A 198 -19.40 -6.47 -7.13
CA VAL A 198 -17.96 -6.40 -7.36
C VAL A 198 -17.57 -7.61 -8.22
N PRO A 199 -16.98 -7.42 -9.42
CA PRO A 199 -16.50 -8.53 -10.23
C PRO A 199 -15.36 -9.24 -9.50
N HIS A 200 -15.48 -10.56 -9.34
CA HIS A 200 -14.47 -11.37 -8.65
C HIS A 200 -14.43 -12.79 -9.21
N ALA A 201 -13.24 -13.37 -9.36
CA ALA A 201 -13.05 -14.77 -9.76
C ALA A 201 -12.98 -15.75 -8.58
N HIS A 202 -12.54 -15.28 -7.41
CA HIS A 202 -12.21 -16.09 -6.23
C HIS A 202 -13.12 -15.76 -5.03
N GLN A 203 -13.19 -16.66 -4.04
CA GLN A 203 -14.08 -16.45 -2.88
C GLN A 203 -13.47 -15.63 -1.75
N ARG A 204 -12.14 -15.56 -1.69
CA ARG A 204 -11.43 -14.82 -0.66
C ARG A 204 -10.14 -14.24 -1.19
N TYR A 205 -9.89 -13.00 -0.83
CA TYR A 205 -8.70 -12.24 -1.20
C TYR A 205 -8.02 -11.74 0.05
N LEU A 206 -6.69 -11.74 -0.01
CA LEU A 206 -5.86 -11.08 0.98
C LEU A 206 -4.85 -10.24 0.23
N PHE A 207 -4.96 -8.93 0.34
CA PHE A 207 -4.07 -7.97 -0.31
C PHE A 207 -3.59 -6.93 0.69
N GLN A 208 -2.52 -6.25 0.34
CA GLN A 208 -1.85 -5.27 1.18
C GLN A 208 -1.62 -4.00 0.37
N PHE A 209 -1.84 -2.83 0.95
CA PHE A 209 -1.36 -1.58 0.36
C PHE A 209 -0.64 -0.77 1.43
N LEU A 210 0.29 0.06 0.99
CA LEU A 210 1.04 0.97 1.84
C LEU A 210 0.33 2.32 1.80
N ALA A 211 0.11 2.93 2.97
CA ALA A 211 -0.28 4.33 3.05
C ALA A 211 0.79 5.09 3.84
N THR A 212 1.32 6.14 3.24
CA THR A 212 2.27 7.06 3.85
C THR A 212 1.53 8.31 4.29
N PHE A 213 1.53 8.55 5.59
CA PHE A 213 0.95 9.72 6.22
C PHE A 213 2.03 10.77 6.39
N GLY A 214 1.87 11.91 5.72
CA GLY A 214 2.77 13.04 5.86
C GLY A 214 2.65 13.74 7.22
N PRO A 215 3.60 14.63 7.55
CA PRO A 215 3.44 15.50 8.69
C PRO A 215 2.17 16.35 8.52
N THR A 216 1.47 16.62 9.62
CA THR A 216 0.42 17.64 9.61
C THR A 216 1.09 18.96 9.31
N THR A 217 0.93 19.47 8.09
CA THR A 217 1.41 20.81 7.78
C THR A 217 0.44 21.75 8.47
N ALA A 218 0.93 22.54 9.43
CA ALA A 218 0.10 23.59 10.01
C ALA A 218 -0.47 24.42 8.86
N PRO A 219 -1.77 24.81 8.89
CA PRO A 219 -2.34 25.62 7.84
C PRO A 219 -1.41 26.82 7.66
N VAL A 220 -0.79 26.90 6.49
CA VAL A 220 -0.01 28.06 6.10
C VAL A 220 -1.03 29.17 6.02
N ILE A 221 -1.16 29.95 7.08
CA ILE A 221 -1.88 31.22 7.03
C ILE A 221 -1.14 31.97 5.92
N PRO A 222 -1.76 32.19 4.74
CA PRO A 222 -1.10 32.95 3.70
C PRO A 222 -0.67 34.27 4.34
N PRO A 223 0.59 34.71 4.16
CA PRO A 223 1.01 36.00 4.69
C PRO A 223 -0.02 37.01 4.23
N ALA A 224 -0.62 37.73 5.19
CA ALA A 224 -1.65 38.72 4.90
C ALA A 224 -1.16 39.56 3.70
N PRO A 225 -2.00 39.79 2.67
CA PRO A 225 -1.57 40.51 1.49
C PRO A 225 -0.92 41.80 1.96
N ALA A 226 0.38 41.97 1.67
CA ALA A 226 1.10 43.17 2.01
C ALA A 226 0.26 44.33 1.48
N THR A 227 -0.24 45.17 2.38
CA THR A 227 -1.08 46.30 2.04
C THR A 227 -0.29 47.12 1.03
N ALA A 228 -0.70 47.06 -0.24
CA ALA A 228 -0.04 47.80 -1.30
C ALA A 228 -0.04 49.27 -0.86
N ALA A 229 1.15 49.81 -0.63
CA ALA A 229 1.31 51.21 -0.31
C ALA A 229 0.65 52.01 -1.44
N VAL A 230 -0.39 52.77 -1.07
CA VAL A 230 -1.08 53.68 -1.99
C VAL A 230 -0.02 54.63 -2.55
N PRO A 231 0.20 54.67 -3.88
CA PRO A 231 1.16 55.60 -4.46
C PRO A 231 0.68 57.04 -4.18
N PRO A 232 1.58 57.95 -3.76
CA PRO A 232 1.23 59.36 -3.60
C PRO A 232 0.78 59.92 -4.96
N GLY A 233 -0.39 60.55 -4.97
CA GLY A 233 -0.99 61.12 -6.18
C GLY A 233 -0.15 62.27 -6.77
N PRO A 234 -0.32 62.57 -8.07
CA PRO A 234 0.44 63.61 -8.75
C PRO A 234 0.09 64.99 -8.21
N THR A 235 1.12 65.73 -7.76
CA THR A 235 1.05 67.15 -7.44
C THR A 235 1.00 67.97 -8.73
N THR A 236 -0.09 68.68 -8.94
CA THR A 236 -0.24 69.67 -10.02
C THR A 236 0.48 70.96 -9.65
N PRO A 237 1.41 71.48 -10.47
CA PRO A 237 1.99 72.81 -10.27
C PRO A 237 1.07 73.93 -10.80
N PRO A 238 1.25 75.18 -10.31
CA PRO A 238 0.43 76.36 -10.63
C PRO A 238 0.67 76.95 -12.03
#